data_AF-A0AA43EHY3-F1
#
_entry.id   AF-A0AA43EHY3-F1
#
_cell.length_a   1.000
_cell.length_b   1.000
_cell.length_c   1.000
_cell.angle_alpha   90.00
_cell.angle_beta   90.00
_cell.angle_gamma   90.00
#
_symmetry.space_group_name_H-M   'P 1'
#
loop_
_entity.id
_entity.type
_entity.pdbx_description
1 polymer ?
#
loop_
_entity_poly.entity_id
_entity_poly.type
_entity_poly.pdbx_seq_one_letter_code
_entity_poly.pdbx_strand_id
1 'polypeptide(L)' 'MKTTMMQFRVNDEEKGLIEKCAKKEGMTVSEYIRASMLMSMVMDGEVQALKIIGRTIGMKAMDALSRRLKANPTAE' A
#
# COMPACT_ATOMS: atom_id res chain seq x y z
N MET A 1 17.08 -8.64 -4.51
CA MET A 1 16.86 -8.37 -3.08
C MET A 1 16.46 -9.67 -2.40
N LYS A 2 17.05 -10.00 -1.25
CA LYS A 2 16.56 -11.11 -0.43
C LYS A 2 15.22 -10.70 0.17
N THR A 3 14.19 -11.54 0.03
CA THR A 3 12.87 -11.31 0.65
C THR A 3 12.81 -12.03 1.99
N THR A 4 11.92 -11.57 2.87
CA THR A 4 11.65 -12.20 4.18
C THR A 4 10.15 -12.15 4.43
N MET A 5 9.63 -13.20 5.07
CA MET A 5 8.22 -13.31 5.39
C MET A 5 7.88 -12.52 6.66
N MET A 6 6.82 -11.71 6.59
CA MET A 6 6.16 -11.13 7.74
C MET A 6 4.79 -11.78 7.90
N GLN A 7 4.44 -12.18 9.12
CA GLN A 7 3.15 -12.78 9.44
C GLN A 7 2.45 -11.90 10.46
N PHE A 8 1.15 -11.69 10.25
CA PHE A 8 0.28 -10.98 11.17
C PHE A 8 -1.08 -11.67 11.14
N ARG A 9 -1.86 -11.49 12.21
CA ARG A 9 -3.22 -12.00 12.28
C ARG A 9 -4.18 -10.90 11.85
N VAL A 10 -5.23 -11.31 11.16
CA VAL A 10 -6.41 -10.49 10.88
C VAL A 10 -7.63 -11.31 11.24
N ASN A 11 -8.71 -10.65 11.65
CA ASN A 11 -10.01 -11.27 11.78
C ASN A 11 -10.71 -11.37 10.40
N ASP A 12 -11.88 -12.00 10.36
CA ASP A 12 -12.61 -12.23 9.10
C ASP A 12 -13.14 -10.95 8.47
N GLU A 13 -13.49 -9.94 9.28
CA GLU A 13 -13.97 -8.64 8.81
C GLU A 13 -12.84 -7.85 8.12
N GLU A 14 -11.68 -7.76 8.78
CA GLU A 14 -10.46 -7.16 8.25
C GLU A 14 -10.05 -7.85 6.95
N LYS A 15 -10.02 -9.19 6.95
CA LYS A 15 -9.68 -9.98 5.76
C LYS A 15 -10.60 -9.65 4.59
N GLY A 16 -11.92 -9.70 4.80
CA GLY A 16 -12.89 -9.44 3.75
C GLY A 16 -12.78 -8.03 3.17
N LEU A 17 -12.57 -7.04 4.03
CA LEU A 17 -12.39 -5.65 3.59
C LEU A 17 -11.10 -5.47 2.78
N ILE A 18 -9.97 -6.03 3.26
CA ILE A 18 -8.68 -5.96 2.57
C ILE A 18 -8.76 -6.63 1.20
N GLU A 19 -9.34 -7.82 1.10
CA GLU A 19 -9.49 -8.55 -0.16
C GLU A 19 -10.34 -7.77 -1.18
N LYS A 20 -11.45 -7.17 -0.72
CA LYS A 20 -12.31 -6.32 -1.55
C LYS A 20 -11.54 -5.10 -2.09
N CYS A 21 -10.78 -4.42 -1.23
CA CYS A 21 -9.99 -3.26 -1.62
C CYS A 21 -8.84 -3.62 -2.57
N ALA A 22 -8.11 -4.69 -2.29
CA ALA A 22 -7.05 -5.18 -3.18
C ALA A 22 -7.59 -5.50 -4.57
N LYS A 23 -8.73 -6.19 -4.65
CA LYS A 23 -9.41 -6.48 -5.92
C LYS A 23 -9.83 -5.21 -6.67
N LYS A 24 -10.38 -4.22 -5.97
CA LYS A 24 -10.77 -2.93 -6.57
C LYS A 24 -9.58 -2.20 -7.21
N GLU A 25 -8.42 -2.29 -6.59
CA GLU A 25 -7.19 -1.64 -7.08
C GLU A 25 -6.40 -2.52 -8.07
N GLY A 26 -6.87 -3.73 -8.38
CA GLY A 26 -6.19 -4.66 -9.28
C GLY A 26 -4.88 -5.22 -8.71
N MET A 27 -4.77 -5.33 -7.39
CA MET A 27 -3.58 -5.79 -6.68
C MET A 27 -3.84 -7.13 -5.98
N THR A 28 -2.78 -7.90 -5.74
CA THR A 28 -2.83 -8.97 -4.74
C THR A 28 -2.98 -8.38 -3.33
N VAL A 29 -3.49 -9.17 -2.39
CA VAL A 29 -3.60 -8.77 -0.97
C VAL A 29 -2.25 -8.31 -0.41
N SER A 30 -1.18 -9.02 -0.71
CA SER A 30 0.17 -8.70 -0.20
C SER A 30 0.76 -7.42 -0.82
N GLU A 31 0.46 -7.12 -2.08
CA GLU A 31 0.83 -5.84 -2.70
C GLU A 31 0.02 -4.69 -2.10
N TYR A 32 -1.28 -4.88 -1.93
CA TYR A 32 -2.17 -3.87 -1.37
C TYR A 32 -1.76 -3.47 0.05
N ILE A 33 -1.50 -4.46 0.91
CA ILE A 33 -1.07 -4.21 2.30
C ILE A 33 0.28 -3.49 2.33
N ARG A 34 1.28 -3.98 1.58
CA ARG A 34 2.61 -3.34 1.55
C ARG A 34 2.55 -1.92 1.00
N ALA A 35 1.79 -1.69 -0.07
CA ALA A 35 1.63 -0.37 -0.66
C ALA A 35 0.96 0.59 0.33
N SER A 36 -0.11 0.16 1.00
CA SER A 36 -0.83 0.97 1.98
C SER A 36 0.04 1.34 3.18
N MET A 37 0.80 0.39 3.73
CA MET A 37 1.72 0.64 4.85
C MET A 37 2.84 1.60 4.47
N LEU A 38 3.51 1.35 3.33
CA LEU A 38 4.58 2.24 2.85
C LEU A 38 4.04 3.63 2.52
N MET A 39 2.77 3.74 2.12
CA MET A 39 2.19 5.05 1.82
C MET A 39 1.93 5.88 3.06
N SER A 40 1.47 5.27 4.15
CA SER A 40 1.35 5.95 5.44
C SER A 40 2.69 6.59 5.82
N MET A 41 3.78 5.83 5.69
CA MET A 41 5.13 6.33 5.96
C MET A 41 5.52 7.51 5.05
N VAL A 42 5.16 7.47 3.75
CA VAL A 42 5.39 8.61 2.84
C VAL A 42 4.62 9.85 3.28
N MET A 43 3.37 9.70 3.73
CA MET A 43 2.57 10.80 4.27
C MET A 43 3.14 11.38 5.55
N ASP A 44 3.76 10.54 6.37
CA ASP A 44 4.48 10.95 7.57
C ASP A 44 5.87 11.56 7.26
N GLY A 45 6.24 11.70 5.97
CA GLY A 45 7.48 12.32 5.51
C GLY A 45 8.67 11.37 5.31
N GLU A 46 8.49 10.05 5.45
CA GLU A 46 9.55 9.07 5.25
C GLU A 46 9.82 8.81 3.76
N VAL A 47 10.78 9.56 3.20
CA VAL A 47 11.15 9.53 1.78
C VAL A 47 11.78 8.18 1.37
N GLN A 48 12.32 7.39 2.30
CA GLN A 48 12.81 6.03 1.96
C GLN A 48 11.66 5.11 1.51
N ALA A 49 10.47 5.26 2.08
CA ALA A 49 9.30 4.46 1.70
C ALA A 49 8.93 4.68 0.22
N LEU A 50 9.02 5.93 -0.27
CA LEU A 50 8.79 6.28 -1.67
C LEU A 50 9.74 5.53 -2.61
N LYS A 51 11.03 5.48 -2.26
CA LYS A 51 12.06 4.74 -3.04
C LYS A 51 11.78 3.24 -3.05
N ILE A 52 11.28 2.68 -1.95
CA ILE A 52 10.93 1.26 -1.85
C ILE A 52 9.73 0.93 -2.74
N ILE A 53 8.65 1.72 -2.70
CA ILE A 53 7.45 1.48 -3.51
C ILE A 53 7.80 1.45 -5.00
N GLY A 54 8.55 2.46 -5.47
CA GLY A 54 8.97 2.55 -6.88
C GLY A 54 9.80 1.34 -7.35
N ARG A 55 10.61 0.76 -6.47
CA ARG A 55 11.47 -0.40 -6.80
C ARG A 55 10.77 -1.76 -6.67
N THR A 56 9.73 -1.88 -5.83
CA THR A 56 9.21 -3.20 -5.41
C THR A 56 7.77 -3.49 -5.81
N ILE A 57 6.92 -2.48 -5.97
CA ILE A 57 5.50 -2.66 -6.32
C ILE A 57 5.24 -2.20 -7.77
N GLY A 58 6.10 -1.31 -8.29
CA GLY A 58 6.06 -0.85 -9.67
C GLY A 58 5.18 0.39 -9.88
N MET A 59 5.38 1.04 -11.03
CA MET A 59 4.80 2.36 -11.32
C MET A 59 3.27 2.38 -11.33
N LYS A 60 2.60 1.28 -11.71
CA LYS A 60 1.12 1.20 -11.72
C LYS A 60 0.52 1.30 -10.32
N ALA A 61 1.18 0.72 -9.33
CA ALA A 61 0.75 0.83 -7.93
C ALA A 61 1.01 2.24 -7.39
N MET A 62 2.13 2.85 -7.76
CA MET A 62 2.39 4.27 -7.49
C MET A 62 1.33 5.18 -8.08
N ASP A 63 0.85 4.92 -9.29
CA ASP A 63 -0.21 5.73 -9.93
C ASP A 63 -1.56 5.58 -9.20
N ALA A 64 -1.96 4.35 -8.85
CA ALA A 64 -3.17 4.11 -8.08
C ALA A 64 -3.11 4.80 -6.70
N LEU A 65 -1.93 4.79 -6.09
CA LEU A 65 -1.67 5.37 -4.78
C LEU A 65 -1.59 6.91 -4.84
N SER A 66 -0.97 7.47 -5.88
CA SER A 66 -0.93 8.90 -6.18
C SER A 66 -2.35 9.45 -6.43
N ARG A 67 -3.20 8.68 -7.11
CA ARG A 67 -4.62 9.04 -7.28
C ARG A 67 -5.34 9.15 -5.93
N ARG A 68 -5.08 8.25 -4.98
CA ARG A 68 -5.64 8.34 -3.61
C ARG A 68 -5.16 9.58 -2.87
N LEU A 69 -3.88 9.94 -2.97
CA LEU A 69 -3.37 11.17 -2.36
C LEU A 69 -4.05 12.41 -2.90
N LYS A 70 -4.15 12.52 -4.23
CA LYS A 70 -4.76 13.67 -4.87
C LYS A 70 -6.25 13.80 -4.57
N ALA A 71 -6.90 12.67 -4.22
CA ALA A 71 -8.31 12.64 -3.84
C ALA A 71 -8.57 13.04 -2.38
N ASN A 72 -7.55 13.09 -1.52
CA ASN A 72 -7.66 13.56 -0.13
C ASN A 72 -6.74 14.79 0.10
N PRO A 73 -7.25 16.03 -0.11
CA PRO A 73 -6.46 17.25 0.07
C PRO A 73 -6.25 17.65 1.54
N THR A 74 -6.78 16.91 2.51
CA THR A 74 -6.71 17.24 3.94
C THR A 74 -5.94 16.16 4.67
N ALA A 75 -4.61 16.22 4.57
CA ALA A 75 -3.78 16.03 5.74
C ALA A 75 -3.52 17.44 6.27
N GLU A 76 -4.37 17.88 7.22
CA GLU A 76 -4.06 19.05 8.08
C GLU A 76 -2.83 18.75 8.94
#